data_AF-A0A090DFZ9-F1
#
_entry.id   AF-A0A090DFZ9-F1
#
_cell.length_a   1.000
_cell.length_b   1.000
_cell.length_c   1.000
_cell.angle_alpha   90.00
_cell.angle_beta   90.00
_cell.angle_gamma   90.00
#
_symmetry.space_group_name_H-M   'P 1'
#
loop_
_entity.id
_entity.type
_entity.pdbx_description
1 polymer ?
#
loop_
_entity_poly.entity_id
_entity_poly.type
_entity_poly.pdbx_seq_one_letter_code
_entity_poly.pdbx_strand_id
1 'polypeptide(L)' 'MSPLAPFPQIIMEPIVRAALLEDLGRAGDITNDAIIPADCKATLALDATAEPQPAPWRGHCR' A
#
# COMPACT_ATOMS: atom_id res chain seq x y z
N MET A 1 19.27 -18.54 -7.44
CA MET A 1 18.47 -17.57 -8.20
C MET A 1 19.38 -16.52 -8.80
N SER A 2 19.30 -16.27 -10.11
CA SER A 2 19.95 -15.11 -10.71
C SER A 2 19.16 -13.84 -10.36
N PRO A 3 19.83 -12.70 -10.10
CA PRO A 3 19.14 -11.46 -9.76
C PRO A 3 18.31 -10.97 -10.96
N LEU A 4 17.06 -10.58 -10.70
CA LEU A 4 16.23 -9.88 -11.68
C LEU A 4 16.78 -8.47 -11.86
N ALA A 5 16.88 -8.01 -13.10
CA ALA A 5 17.16 -6.61 -13.37
C ALA A 5 15.98 -5.75 -12.89
N PRO A 6 16.23 -4.59 -12.25
CA PRO A 6 15.16 -3.72 -11.79
C PRO A 6 14.35 -3.21 -12.99
N PHE A 7 13.04 -3.12 -12.82
CA PHE A 7 12.17 -2.57 -13.86
C PHE A 7 12.50 -1.09 -14.10
N PRO A 8 12.55 -0.60 -15.36
CA PRO A 8 12.95 0.77 -15.65
C PRO A 8 12.06 1.81 -14.96
N GLN A 9 12.70 2.71 -14.20
CA GLN A 9 12.02 3.77 -13.46
C GLN A 9 11.24 4.72 -14.38
N ILE A 10 11.75 4.96 -15.60
CA ILE A 10 11.10 5.82 -16.59
C ILE A 10 9.71 5.33 -17.00
N ILE A 11 9.44 4.02 -16.87
CA ILE A 11 8.12 3.43 -17.11
C ILE A 11 7.31 3.39 -15.81
N MET A 12 7.93 3.03 -14.69
CA MET A 12 7.24 2.86 -13.40
C MET A 12 6.73 4.17 -12.81
N GLU A 13 7.57 5.21 -12.80
CA GLU A 13 7.30 6.49 -12.15
C GLU A 13 5.99 7.14 -12.63
N PRO A 14 5.73 7.29 -13.95
CA PRO A 14 4.50 7.93 -14.39
C PRO A 14 3.24 7.11 -14.04
N ILE A 15 3.33 5.78 -14.04
CA ILE A 15 2.20 4.89 -13.70
C ILE A 15 1.87 5.00 -12.22
N VAL A 16 2.88 4.90 -11.34
CA VAL A 16 2.68 5.00 -9.89
C VAL A 16 2.19 6.39 -9.51
N ARG A 17 2.75 7.44 -10.10
CA ARG A 17 2.30 8.82 -9.85
C ARG A 17 0.84 9.02 -10.29
N ALA A 18 0.47 8.55 -11.48
CA ALA A 18 -0.91 8.67 -11.96
C ALA A 18 -1.90 7.93 -11.04
N ALA A 19 -1.56 6.71 -10.61
CA ALA A 19 -2.39 5.94 -9.68
C ALA A 19 -2.54 6.65 -8.32
N LEU A 20 -1.44 7.16 -7.74
CA LEU A 20 -1.50 7.88 -6.47
C LEU A 20 -2.28 9.20 -6.57
N LEU A 21 -2.18 9.91 -7.70
CA LEU A 21 -2.95 11.14 -7.92
C LEU A 21 -4.45 10.88 -8.06
N GLU A 22 -4.84 9.74 -8.63
CA GLU A 22 -6.23 9.33 -8.76
C GLU A 22 -6.81 8.91 -7.41
N ASP A 23 -6.11 8.06 -6.66
CA ASP A 23 -6.58 7.50 -5.38
C ASP A 23 -6.57 8.55 -4.25
N LEU A 24 -5.48 9.31 -4.09
CA LEU A 24 -5.34 10.28 -2.99
C LEU A 24 -5.93 11.66 -3.34
N GLY A 25 -6.09 11.96 -4.63
CA GLY A 25 -6.59 13.23 -5.11
C GLY A 25 -5.83 14.44 -4.52
N ARG A 26 -6.58 15.47 -4.13
CA ARG A 26 -6.01 16.73 -3.60
C ARG A 26 -5.87 16.75 -2.09
N ALA A 27 -6.63 15.92 -1.39
CA ALA A 27 -6.75 15.97 0.06
C ALA A 27 -5.95 14.88 0.77
N GLY A 28 -5.43 13.87 0.05
CA GLY A 28 -4.81 12.71 0.67
C GLY A 28 -5.84 11.74 1.25
N ASP A 29 -5.39 10.87 2.15
CA ASP A 29 -6.26 9.95 2.89
C ASP A 29 -6.78 10.60 4.17
N ILE A 30 -7.89 11.32 4.03
CA ILE A 30 -8.56 11.99 5.16
C ILE A 30 -9.12 11.01 6.20
N THR A 31 -9.34 9.74 5.84
CA THR A 31 -9.87 8.74 6.77
C THR A 31 -8.75 8.31 7.70
N ASN A 32 -7.57 8.01 7.15
CA ASN A 32 -6.38 7.71 7.93
C ASN A 32 -6.02 8.87 8.88
N ASP A 33 -5.99 10.10 8.35
CA ASP A 33 -5.66 11.30 9.15
C ASP A 33 -6.65 11.53 10.32
N ALA A 34 -7.92 11.16 10.14
CA ALA A 34 -8.94 11.36 11.16
C ALA A 34 -8.92 10.32 12.29
N ILE A 35 -8.45 9.10 12.04
CA ILE A 35 -8.62 7.97 12.99
C ILE A 35 -7.32 7.27 13.41
N ILE A 36 -6.21 7.46 12.70
CA ILE A 36 -4.93 6.82 13.02
C ILE A 36 -3.96 7.88 13.59
N PRO A 37 -3.42 7.68 14.81
CA PRO A 37 -2.36 8.56 15.35
C PRO A 37 -1.13 8.58 14.43
N ALA A 38 -0.52 9.75 14.24
CA ALA A 38 0.60 9.94 13.34
C ALA A 38 1.85 9.09 13.68
N ASP A 39 1.98 8.67 14.94
CA ASP A 39 3.05 7.82 15.44
C ASP A 39 2.71 6.32 15.45
N CYS A 40 1.48 5.92 15.08
CA CYS A 40 1.09 4.51 15.00
C CYS A 40 2.05 3.76 14.05
N LYS A 41 2.49 2.58 14.51
CA LYS A 41 3.18 1.58 13.67
C LYS A 41 2.32 0.33 13.53
N ALA A 42 2.27 -0.21 12.31
CA ALA A 42 1.58 -1.44 11.99
C ALA A 42 2.55 -2.44 11.32
N THR A 43 2.24 -3.74 11.47
CA THR A 43 2.87 -4.81 10.69
C THR A 43 1.85 -5.32 9.68
N LEU A 44 2.24 -5.35 8.41
CA LEU A 44 1.40 -5.83 7.29
C LEU A 44 2.07 -7.05 6.65
N ALA A 45 1.26 -8.04 6.26
CA ALA A 45 1.68 -9.12 5.38
C ALA A 45 0.88 -9.02 4.07
N LEU A 46 1.56 -9.12 2.93
CA LEU A 46 0.93 -9.30 1.62
C LEU A 46 0.87 -10.79 1.35
N ASP A 47 -0.34 -11.34 1.35
CA ASP A 47 -0.58 -12.75 1.07
C ASP A 47 -1.21 -12.93 -0.31
N ALA A 48 -0.79 -13.97 -1.03
CA ALA A 48 -1.30 -14.27 -2.35
C ALA A 48 -2.45 -15.26 -2.23
N THR A 49 -3.69 -14.78 -2.39
CA THR A 49 -4.87 -15.65 -2.37
C THR A 49 -5.33 -15.97 -3.79
N ALA A 50 -5.39 -17.26 -4.14
CA ALA A 50 -6.01 -17.73 -5.39
C ALA A 50 -7.56 -17.67 -5.33
N GLU A 51 -8.13 -17.68 -4.13
CA GLU A 51 -9.56 -17.56 -3.83
C GLU A 51 -9.72 -16.90 -2.45
N PRO A 52 -10.73 -16.03 -2.19
CA PRO A 52 -10.80 -15.29 -0.93
C PRO A 52 -11.09 -16.23 0.23
N GLN A 53 -10.06 -16.50 1.05
CA GLN A 53 -10.21 -17.12 2.36
C GLN A 53 -10.41 -16.01 3.40
N PRO A 54 -11.32 -16.16 4.39
CA PRO A 54 -11.41 -15.21 5.48
C PRO A 54 -10.10 -15.24 6.31
N ALA A 55 -9.18 -14.35 6.00
CA ALA A 55 -8.02 -14.09 6.83
C ALA A 55 -8.49 -13.31 8.07
N PRO A 56 -8.14 -13.73 9.29
CA PRO A 56 -8.41 -12.93 10.48
C PRO A 56 -7.50 -11.70 10.44
N TRP A 57 -8.00 -10.59 9.89
CA TRP A 57 -7.34 -9.29 10.00
C TRP A 57 -7.21 -8.91 11.48
N ARG A 58 -6.04 -9.18 12.08
CA ARG A 58 -5.67 -8.66 13.40
C ARG A 58 -4.74 -7.46 13.21
N GLY A 59 -5.27 -6.39 12.62
CA GLY A 59 -4.59 -5.09 12.63
C GLY A 59 -4.68 -4.51 14.04
N HIS A 60 -3.56 -4.40 14.75
CA HIS A 60 -3.45 -3.61 15.97
C HIS A 60 -2.39 -2.55 15.70
N CYS A 61 -2.80 -1.27 15.66
CA CYS A 61 -1.90 -0.14 15.85
C CYS A 61 -1.32 -0.30 17.26
N ARG A 62 -0.02 -0.55 17.37
CA ARG A 62 0.66 -0.64 18.67
C ARG A 62 1.20 0.73 19.06
#